data_AF-F4Y0I6-F1
#
_entry.id   AF-F4Y0I6-F1
#
_cell.length_a   1.000
_cell.length_b   1.000
_cell.length_c   1.000
_cell.angle_alpha   90.00
_cell.angle_beta   90.00
_cell.angle_gamma   90.00
#
_symmetry.space_group_name_H-M   'P 1'
#
loop_
_entity.id
_entity.type
_entity.pdbx_description
1 polymer ?
#
loop_
_entity_poly.entity_id
_entity_poly.type
_entity_poly.pdbx_seq_one_letter_code
_entity_poly.pdbx_strand_id
1 'polypeptide(L)'
;MLVWLHHQRKGHTRITITINNQQDQDRLDEYDFSKGIRGKYAHRYRETSNIVKLDDDVAEIFPDEKSVNDALRALANIISINT
;
A
#
# COMPACT_ATOMS: atom_id res chain seq x y z
N MET A 1 58.50 29.60 34.83
CA MET A 1 57.68 30.83 34.90
C MET A 1 57.46 31.28 33.45
N LEU A 2 56.39 30.82 32.78
CA LEU A 2 55.14 31.55 32.48
C LEU A 2 55.45 32.92 31.84
N VAL A 3 55.05 33.28 30.61
CA VAL A 3 53.79 33.05 29.85
C VAL A 3 54.08 33.26 28.35
N TRP A 4 53.52 32.43 27.46
CA TRP A 4 53.33 32.77 26.04
C TRP A 4 51.82 32.88 25.79
N LEU A 5 51.33 34.06 25.41
CA LEU A 5 49.96 34.26 24.95
C LEU A 5 49.94 35.28 23.81
N HIS A 6 49.87 34.81 22.57
CA HIS A 6 49.16 35.51 21.50
C HIS A 6 48.78 34.47 20.43
N HIS A 7 47.56 33.94 20.48
CA HIS A 7 46.35 34.48 19.88
C HIS A 7 46.22 34.13 18.38
N GLN A 8 45.20 33.29 18.14
CA GLN A 8 44.52 32.95 16.89
C GLN A 8 45.09 31.88 15.96
N ARG A 9 44.40 30.74 15.96
CA ARG A 9 43.98 30.07 14.73
C ARG A 9 42.46 29.96 14.70
N LYS A 10 41.85 30.50 13.64
CA LYS A 10 40.42 30.47 13.37
C LYS A 10 39.96 29.01 13.26
N GLY A 11 39.09 28.57 14.17
CA GLY A 11 38.48 27.25 14.12
C GLY A 11 37.51 27.17 12.96
N HIS A 12 37.70 26.19 12.08
CA HIS A 12 36.72 25.79 11.08
C HIS A 12 35.45 25.32 11.80
N THR A 13 34.35 26.05 11.65
CA THR A 13 33.04 25.62 12.14
C THR A 13 32.60 24.41 11.32
N ARG A 14 32.61 23.22 11.93
CA ARG A 14 31.92 22.05 11.38
C ARG A 14 30.41 22.28 11.53
N ILE A 15 29.77 22.67 10.44
CA ILE A 15 28.31 22.60 10.31
C ILE A 15 27.95 21.13 10.13
N THR A 16 27.62 20.44 11.21
CA THR A 16 26.93 19.15 11.11
C THR A 16 25.50 19.44 10.67
N ILE A 17 25.21 19.21 9.39
CA ILE A 17 23.86 19.18 8.86
C ILE A 17 23.19 17.96 9.49
N THR A 18 22.45 18.15 10.57
CA THR A 18 21.54 17.13 11.07
C THR A 18 20.41 17.02 10.05
N ILE A 19 20.46 16.00 9.21
CA ILE A 19 19.34 15.64 8.34
C ILE A 19 18.29 15.01 9.26
N ASN A 20 17.26 15.78 9.61
CA ASN A 20 16.10 15.27 10.35
C ASN A 20 15.31 14.34 9.42
N ASN A 21 15.52 13.03 9.54
CA ASN A 21 14.74 12.02 8.85
C ASN A 21 13.35 11.90 9.52
N GLN A 22 12.39 12.71 9.07
CA GLN A 22 11.02 12.71 9.59
C GLN A 22 10.15 11.54 9.05
N GLN A 23 10.74 10.58 8.34
CA GLN A 23 10.00 9.46 7.71
C GLN A 23 9.66 8.31 8.67
N ASP A 24 10.19 8.34 9.90
CA ASP A 24 10.00 7.25 10.87
C ASP A 24 8.74 7.40 11.74
N GLN A 25 8.08 8.56 11.74
CA GLN A 25 6.95 8.81 12.67
C GLN A 25 5.66 8.03 12.34
N ASP A 26 5.50 7.56 11.10
CA ASP A 26 4.30 6.82 10.65
C ASP A 26 4.53 5.31 10.46
N ARG A 27 5.73 4.79 10.76
CA ARG A 27 5.99 3.35 10.70
C ARG A 27 5.55 2.68 12.01
N LEU A 28 4.62 1.74 11.88
CA LEU A 28 4.32 0.79 12.95
C LEU A 28 5.55 -0.08 13.23
N ASP A 29 5.68 -0.51 14.48
CA ASP A 29 6.71 -1.46 14.91
C ASP A 29 6.70 -2.72 14.01
N GLU A 30 7.88 -3.32 13.83
CA GLU A 30 8.00 -4.55 13.04
C GLU A 30 7.16 -5.68 13.64
N TYR A 31 6.35 -6.30 12.79
CA TYR A 31 5.47 -7.40 13.18
C TYR A 31 6.21 -8.75 13.19
N ASP A 32 6.08 -9.48 14.29
CA ASP A 32 6.54 -10.87 14.39
C ASP A 32 5.54 -11.84 13.73
N PHE A 33 5.88 -12.34 12.54
CA PHE A 33 5.10 -13.34 11.81
C PHE A 33 5.57 -14.79 12.05
N SER A 34 6.47 -15.06 13.00
CA SER A 34 7.01 -16.41 13.28
C SER A 34 5.93 -17.44 13.63
N LYS A 35 4.79 -16.98 14.17
CA LYS A 35 3.63 -17.81 14.53
C LYS A 35 2.53 -17.82 13.45
N GLY A 36 2.80 -17.27 12.26
CA GLY A 36 1.85 -17.20 11.17
C GLY A 36 1.46 -18.58 10.63
N ILE A 37 0.16 -18.86 10.58
CA ILE A 37 -0.37 -20.10 9.98
C ILE A 37 -0.75 -19.81 8.53
N ARG A 38 -0.07 -20.45 7.58
CA ARG A 38 -0.41 -20.34 6.14
C ARG A 38 -1.85 -20.81 5.91
N GLY A 39 -2.63 -19.98 5.22
CA GLY A 39 -4.00 -20.35 4.83
C GLY A 39 -5.02 -20.35 5.97
N LYS A 40 -4.73 -19.75 7.14
CA LYS A 40 -5.66 -19.66 8.29
C LYS A 40 -7.09 -19.21 7.93
N TYR A 41 -7.22 -18.37 6.90
CA TYR A 41 -8.51 -17.86 6.42
C TYR A 41 -8.84 -18.27 4.97
N ALA A 42 -7.99 -19.06 4.32
CA ALA A 42 -8.14 -19.38 2.90
C ALA A 42 -9.46 -20.09 2.59
N HIS A 43 -9.93 -20.94 3.50
CA HIS A 43 -11.20 -21.64 3.34
C HIS A 43 -12.40 -20.68 3.40
N ARG A 44 -12.42 -19.75 4.35
CA ARG A 44 -13.49 -18.74 4.49
C ARG A 44 -13.62 -17.84 3.25
N TYR A 45 -12.50 -17.50 2.62
CA TYR A 45 -12.52 -16.72 1.38
C TYR A 45 -13.13 -17.49 0.19
N ARG A 46 -12.97 -18.81 0.14
CA ARG A 46 -13.55 -19.63 -0.94
C ARG A 46 -15.06 -19.80 -0.84
N GLU A 47 -15.60 -19.79 0.37
CA GLU A 47 -17.03 -20.02 0.59
C GLU A 47 -17.88 -18.78 0.34
N THR A 48 -17.37 -17.59 0.65
CA THR A 48 -18.18 -16.36 0.65
C THR A 48 -17.91 -15.42 -0.52
N SER A 49 -16.79 -15.55 -1.23
CA SER A 49 -16.47 -14.66 -2.36
C SER A 49 -16.12 -15.41 -3.64
N ASN A 50 -16.95 -15.25 -4.67
CA ASN A 50 -16.58 -15.59 -6.04
C ASN A 50 -15.95 -14.35 -6.69
N ILE A 51 -14.63 -14.21 -6.58
CA ILE A 51 -13.89 -13.09 -7.18
C ILE A 51 -13.63 -13.43 -8.65
N VAL A 52 -14.28 -12.68 -9.54
CA VAL A 52 -14.06 -12.78 -10.99
C VAL A 52 -13.28 -11.56 -11.42
N LYS A 53 -12.06 -11.77 -11.92
CA LYS A 53 -11.28 -10.71 -12.55
C LYS A 53 -11.85 -10.47 -13.95
N LEU A 54 -12.15 -9.21 -14.28
CA LEU A 54 -12.43 -8.79 -15.66
C LEU A 54 -11.12 -8.58 -16.41
N ASP A 55 -11.14 -8.86 -17.71
CA ASP A 55 -10.04 -8.46 -18.58
C ASP A 55 -9.90 -6.93 -18.59
N ASP A 56 -8.68 -6.45 -18.85
CA ASP A 56 -8.32 -5.04 -18.62
C ASP A 56 -9.14 -4.10 -19.52
N ASP A 57 -9.48 -4.53 -20.74
CA ASP A 57 -10.34 -3.80 -21.68
C ASP A 57 -11.80 -3.75 -21.24
N VAL A 58 -12.33 -4.83 -20.66
CA VAL A 58 -13.68 -4.88 -20.10
C VAL A 58 -13.77 -4.00 -18.85
N ALA A 59 -12.74 -4.02 -18.00
CA ALA A 59 -12.67 -3.19 -16.80
C ALA A 59 -12.58 -1.68 -17.13
N GLU A 60 -12.00 -1.30 -18.27
CA GLU A 60 -11.99 0.10 -18.73
C GLU A 60 -13.40 0.60 -19.06
N ILE A 61 -14.27 -0.28 -19.56
CA ILE A 61 -15.66 0.06 -19.94
C ILE A 61 -16.58 0.12 -18.70
N PHE A 62 -16.36 -0.77 -17.73
CA PHE A 62 -17.22 -0.90 -16.55
C PHE A 62 -16.50 -0.43 -15.27
N PRO A 63 -16.80 0.79 -14.78
CA PRO A 63 -16.06 1.39 -13.66
C PRO A 63 -16.39 0.76 -12.29
N ASP A 64 -17.51 0.03 -12.16
CA ASP A 64 -17.97 -0.55 -10.91
C ASP A 64 -18.76 -1.85 -11.10
N GLU A 65 -18.92 -2.63 -10.03
CA GLU A 65 -19.63 -3.91 -10.06
C GLU A 65 -21.13 -3.76 -10.37
N LYS A 66 -21.74 -2.61 -10.07
CA LYS A 66 -23.16 -2.38 -10.33
C LYS A 66 -23.40 -2.31 -11.84
N SER A 67 -22.56 -1.58 -12.57
CA SER A 67 -22.63 -1.42 -14.02
C SER A 67 -22.51 -2.75 -14.77
N VAL A 68 -21.58 -3.61 -14.35
CA VAL A 68 -21.40 -4.98 -14.88
C VAL A 68 -22.66 -5.81 -14.64
N ASN A 69 -23.14 -5.85 -13.39
CA ASN A 69 -24.26 -6.68 -13.01
C ASN A 69 -25.56 -6.27 -13.71
N ASP A 70 -25.79 -4.97 -13.87
CA ASP A 70 -26.97 -4.46 -14.56
C ASP A 70 -26.95 -4.84 -16.05
N ALA A 71 -25.79 -4.75 -16.71
CA ALA A 71 -25.62 -5.17 -18.10
C ALA A 71 -25.88 -6.67 -18.27
N LEU A 72 -25.29 -7.51 -17.41
CA LEU A 72 -25.49 -8.96 -17.46
C LEU A 72 -26.94 -9.37 -17.19
N ARG A 73 -27.64 -8.71 -16.26
CA ARG A 73 -29.08 -8.94 -16.02
C ARG A 73 -29.93 -8.53 -17.20
N ALA A 74 -29.64 -7.38 -17.82
CA ALA A 74 -30.35 -6.95 -19.02
C ALA A 74 -30.17 -7.96 -20.17
N LEU A 75 -28.95 -8.46 -20.37
CA LEU A 75 -28.65 -9.51 -21.34
C LEU A 75 -29.38 -10.82 -21.00
N ALA A 76 -29.36 -11.24 -19.74
CA ALA A 76 -30.08 -12.43 -19.29
C ALA A 76 -31.59 -12.33 -19.57
N ASN A 77 -32.19 -11.15 -19.35
CA ASN A 77 -33.61 -10.93 -19.67
C ASN A 77 -33.87 -11.08 -21.17
N ILE A 78 -33.02 -10.50 -22.04
CA ILE A 78 -33.17 -10.62 -23.49
C ILE A 78 -33.08 -12.09 -23.94
N ILE A 79 -32.09 -12.81 -23.43
CA ILE A 79 -31.87 -14.22 -23.79
C ILE A 79 -33.02 -15.10 -23.27
N SER A 80 -33.49 -14.85 -22.05
CA SER A 80 -34.59 -15.60 -21.43
C SER A 80 -35.95 -15.33 -22.05
N ILE A 81 -36.17 -14.17 -22.69
CA ILE A 81 -37.43 -13.86 -23.39
C ILE A 81 -37.55 -14.64 -24.71
N ASN A 82 -36.43 -15.09 -25.29
CA ASN A 82 -36.38 -15.79 -26.57
C ASN A 82 -36.21 -17.33 -26.44
N THR A 83 -36.21 -17.86 -25.22
CA THR A 83 -36.14 -19.31 -24.93
C THR A 83 -37.45 -19.76 -24.29
#